data_AF-A0A1H3IU02-F1
#
_entry.id   AF-A0A1H3IU02-F1
#
_cell.length_a   1.000
_cell.length_b   1.000
_cell.length_c   1.000
_cell.angle_alpha   90.00
_cell.angle_beta   90.00
_cell.angle_gamma   90.00
#
_symmetry.space_group_name_H-M   'P 1'
#
loop_
_entity.id
_entity.type
_entity.pdbx_description
1 polymer ?
#
loop_
_entity_poly.entity_id
_entity_poly.type
_entity_poly.pdbx_seq_one_letter_code
_entity_poly.pdbx_strand_id
1 'polypeptide(L)'
;MQAGTAGVRRDRLDHLVYPAGMNSETDIQLSGPFSVTDATGRSHNIKAIRIFDEGYGIIDVYIDFASAIGKDRLYEDKILIAQVLGQLRKIGYVGPDFGHGDLGLQDDKLIVLEAPEEFNAFAASKGWKNLADEFAEEDDPEIGDDNGQAPSSSKLDALKNKFKT
;
A
#
# COMPACT_ATOMS: atom_id res chain seq x y z
N MET A 1 42.81 -30.37 36.69
CA MET A 1 42.73 -29.71 35.37
C MET A 1 41.36 -30.00 34.78
N GLN A 2 40.48 -29.01 34.70
CA GLN A 2 39.50 -28.83 33.63
C GLN A 2 38.78 -27.49 33.83
N ALA A 3 38.53 -26.83 32.71
CA ALA A 3 38.26 -25.42 32.56
C ALA A 3 36.76 -25.10 32.49
N GLY A 4 36.43 -23.87 32.90
CA GLY A 4 35.54 -22.97 32.17
C GLY A 4 34.04 -23.20 32.27
N THR A 5 33.32 -22.21 32.78
CA THR A 5 32.23 -21.56 32.03
C THR A 5 31.84 -20.25 32.71
N ALA A 6 32.19 -19.15 32.03
CA ALA A 6 31.73 -17.82 32.34
C ALA A 6 30.23 -17.72 32.00
N GLY A 7 29.40 -17.46 33.01
CA GLY A 7 27.99 -17.11 32.83
C GLY A 7 27.89 -15.73 32.20
N VAL A 8 27.74 -15.72 30.88
CA VAL A 8 27.46 -14.52 30.07
C VAL A 8 26.12 -13.94 30.51
N ARG A 9 26.17 -12.67 30.90
CA ARG A 9 25.01 -11.81 31.13
C ARG A 9 24.18 -11.78 29.84
N ARG A 10 22.95 -12.29 29.89
CA ARG A 10 21.98 -12.02 28.84
C ARG A 10 21.35 -10.67 29.14
N ASP A 11 22.00 -9.65 28.58
CA ASP A 11 21.45 -8.33 28.40
C ASP A 11 20.04 -8.40 27.79
N ARG A 12 19.20 -7.51 28.33
CA ARG A 12 17.92 -7.07 27.79
C ARG A 12 17.89 -7.14 26.27
N LEU A 13 17.00 -7.98 25.75
CA LEU A 13 16.33 -7.67 24.50
C LEU A 13 15.26 -6.64 24.87
N ASP A 14 15.59 -5.36 24.70
CA ASP A 14 14.61 -4.29 24.62
C ASP A 14 13.67 -4.61 23.46
N HIS A 15 12.61 -5.35 23.80
CA HIS A 15 11.43 -5.55 22.97
C HIS A 15 10.84 -4.16 22.78
N LEU A 16 11.22 -3.51 21.69
CA LEU A 16 10.53 -2.34 21.19
C LEU A 16 9.14 -2.82 20.83
N VAL A 17 8.23 -2.74 21.80
CA VAL A 17 6.80 -2.94 21.59
C VAL A 17 6.36 -1.80 20.70
N TYR A 18 6.39 -2.03 19.39
CA TYR A 18 5.60 -1.24 18.46
C TYR A 18 4.12 -1.42 18.86
N PRO A 19 3.34 -0.33 18.92
CA PRO A 19 1.95 -0.40 19.37
C PRO A 19 1.16 -1.42 18.55
N ALA A 20 0.53 -2.35 19.26
CA ALA A 20 -0.36 -3.37 18.73
C ALA A 20 -1.53 -2.69 18.00
N GLY A 21 -1.45 -2.63 16.67
CA GLY A 21 -2.46 -2.01 15.82
C GLY A 21 -2.07 -1.81 14.35
N MET A 22 -1.10 -2.56 13.81
CA MET A 22 -0.84 -2.66 12.38
C MET A 22 -0.91 -4.14 12.02
N ASN A 23 -1.95 -4.55 11.31
CA ASN A 23 -2.09 -5.91 10.81
C ASN A 23 -0.86 -6.20 9.93
N SER A 24 0.03 -7.08 10.39
CA SER A 24 1.33 -7.34 9.76
C SER A 24 1.24 -8.05 8.40
N GLU A 25 0.03 -8.25 7.89
CA GLU A 25 -0.23 -8.91 6.60
C GLU A 25 -0.18 -7.93 5.42
N THR A 26 -0.40 -6.63 5.65
CA THR A 26 -0.46 -5.61 4.59
C THR A 26 0.67 -4.57 4.64
N ASP A 27 1.46 -4.53 5.72
CA ASP A 27 2.70 -3.75 5.80
C ASP A 27 3.86 -4.56 5.21
N ILE A 28 4.42 -4.09 4.10
CA ILE A 28 5.54 -4.76 3.44
C ILE A 28 6.75 -3.85 3.42
N GLN A 29 7.78 -4.28 4.13
CA GLN A 29 9.07 -3.61 4.12
C GLN A 29 9.86 -3.99 2.85
N LEU A 30 10.11 -2.99 2.00
CA LEU A 30 10.84 -3.14 0.75
C LEU A 30 12.35 -3.01 0.91
N SER A 31 12.80 -2.22 1.89
CA SER A 31 14.23 -1.96 2.11
C SER A 31 14.61 -1.90 3.59
N GLY A 32 15.87 -2.24 3.87
CA GLY A 32 16.52 -1.97 5.16
C GLY A 32 17.00 -0.53 5.27
N PRO A 33 17.69 -0.16 6.36
CA PRO A 33 18.12 1.22 6.61
C PRO A 33 19.19 1.70 5.62
N PHE A 34 19.08 2.96 5.20
CA PHE A 34 20.01 3.63 4.30
C PHE A 34 19.98 5.14 4.52
N SER A 35 20.97 5.86 3.98
CA SER A 35 21.04 7.32 4.08
C SER A 35 20.86 7.96 2.71
N VAL A 36 20.19 9.10 2.69
CA VAL A 36 20.00 9.95 1.51
C VAL A 36 20.37 11.38 1.84
N THR A 37 20.60 12.19 0.82
CA THR A 37 20.90 13.62 0.98
C THR A 37 19.87 14.46 0.25
N ASP A 38 19.30 15.46 0.89
CA ASP A 38 18.35 16.38 0.24
C ASP A 38 19.07 17.40 -0.67
N ALA A 39 18.30 18.18 -1.44
CA ALA A 39 18.84 19.19 -2.35
C ALA A 39 19.59 20.34 -1.62
N THR A 40 19.37 20.51 -0.30
CA THR A 40 20.08 21.47 0.54
C THR A 40 21.40 20.92 1.08
N GLY A 41 21.70 19.65 0.83
CA GLY A 41 22.91 18.97 1.28
C GLY A 41 22.79 18.36 2.69
N ARG A 42 21.60 18.34 3.30
CA ARG A 42 21.42 17.66 4.60
C ARG A 42 21.25 16.17 4.39
N SER A 43 21.91 15.38 5.23
CA SER A 43 21.78 13.94 5.21
C SER A 43 20.64 13.48 6.12
N HIS A 44 19.79 12.61 5.58
CA HIS A 44 18.67 12.00 6.25
C HIS A 44 18.87 10.50 6.32
N ASN A 45 18.68 9.94 7.50
CA ASN A 45 18.73 8.50 7.71
C ASN A 45 17.32 7.93 7.57
N ILE A 46 17.15 7.00 6.64
CA ILE A 46 15.92 6.26 6.41
C ILE A 46 16.02 4.91 7.12
N LYS A 47 14.99 4.56 7.88
CA LYS A 47 14.86 3.26 8.55
C LYS A 47 14.47 2.17 7.58
N ALA A 48 13.47 2.46 6.74
CA ALA A 48 12.90 1.52 5.79
C ALA A 48 12.07 2.27 4.73
N ILE A 49 11.88 1.63 3.58
CA ILE A 49 10.79 1.93 2.67
C ILE A 49 9.73 0.85 2.89
N ARG A 50 8.49 1.25 3.10
CA ARG A 50 7.35 0.37 3.33
C ARG A 50 6.23 0.70 2.35
N ILE A 51 5.40 -0.28 2.08
CA ILE A 51 4.13 -0.09 1.37
C ILE A 51 3.02 -0.61 2.24
N PHE A 52 1.86 0.03 2.12
CA PHE A 52 0.65 -0.36 2.80
C PHE A 52 -0.46 -0.50 1.76
N ASP A 53 -1.19 -1.61 1.83
CA ASP A 53 -2.39 -1.78 1.01
C ASP A 53 -3.61 -1.23 1.75
N GLU A 54 -4.18 -0.16 1.21
CA GLU A 54 -5.43 0.43 1.71
C GLU A 54 -6.68 -0.15 1.02
N GLY A 55 -6.52 -1.07 0.06
CA GLY A 55 -7.65 -1.64 -0.70
C GLY A 55 -8.26 -0.71 -1.75
N TYR A 56 -7.60 0.41 -2.10
CA TYR A 56 -8.06 1.35 -3.13
C TYR A 56 -7.44 1.12 -4.52
N GLY A 57 -6.58 0.10 -4.67
CA GLY A 57 -5.93 -0.25 -5.94
C GLY A 57 -4.73 0.62 -6.31
N ILE A 58 -4.41 1.63 -5.50
CA ILE A 58 -3.21 2.47 -5.60
C ILE A 58 -2.32 2.17 -4.40
N ILE A 59 -1.00 2.08 -4.62
CA ILE A 59 -0.03 1.79 -3.57
C ILE A 59 0.64 3.07 -3.11
N ASP A 60 0.45 3.39 -1.83
CA ASP A 60 1.22 4.41 -1.14
C ASP A 60 2.53 3.86 -0.62
N VAL A 61 3.62 4.56 -0.92
CA VAL A 61 4.97 4.20 -0.49
C VAL A 61 5.40 5.12 0.64
N TYR A 62 5.60 4.52 1.81
CA TYR A 62 6.01 5.19 3.04
C TYR A 62 7.53 5.13 3.17
N ILE A 63 8.15 6.27 3.44
CA ILE A 63 9.58 6.38 3.69
C ILE A 63 9.79 6.84 5.12
N ASP A 64 10.20 5.90 5.97
CA ASP A 64 10.39 6.14 7.40
C ASP A 64 11.74 6.74 7.70
N PHE A 65 11.76 7.90 8.32
CA PHE A 65 12.99 8.53 8.77
C PHE A 65 13.38 8.07 10.18
N ALA A 66 14.69 7.98 10.40
CA ALA A 66 15.25 7.66 11.70
C ALA A 66 15.00 8.78 12.71
N SER A 67 15.04 10.02 12.23
CA SER A 67 14.85 11.26 12.98
C SER A 67 13.68 12.05 12.40
N ALA A 68 13.11 12.92 13.25
CA ALA A 68 12.18 13.95 12.81
C ALA A 68 12.79 14.79 11.69
N ILE A 69 12.09 14.87 10.55
CA ILE A 69 12.43 15.73 9.41
C ILE A 69 11.83 17.13 9.55
N GLY A 70 10.97 17.38 10.54
CA GLY A 70 10.38 18.69 10.78
C GLY A 70 9.25 19.00 9.80
N LYS A 71 9.02 20.30 9.57
CA LYS A 71 8.07 20.81 8.56
C LYS A 71 8.65 20.84 7.14
N ASP A 72 9.81 20.21 6.94
CA ASP A 72 10.44 20.14 5.64
C ASP A 72 9.63 19.23 4.73
N ARG A 73 9.19 19.77 3.59
CA ARG A 73 8.38 19.05 2.60
C ARG A 73 9.27 18.18 1.71
N LEU A 74 9.94 17.20 2.32
CA LEU A 74 10.91 16.34 1.63
C LEU A 74 10.27 15.50 0.50
N TYR A 75 8.94 15.34 0.50
CA TYR A 75 8.16 14.77 -0.60
C TYR A 75 8.11 15.65 -1.87
N GLU A 76 8.61 16.88 -1.83
CA GLU A 76 8.82 17.75 -3.00
C GLU A 76 10.29 17.73 -3.48
N ASP A 77 11.21 17.15 -2.70
CA ASP A 77 12.64 17.15 -2.99
C ASP A 77 12.99 16.05 -4.00
N LYS A 78 13.18 16.47 -5.26
CA LYS A 78 13.51 15.56 -6.37
C LYS A 78 14.84 14.83 -6.18
N ILE A 79 15.81 15.42 -5.48
CA ILE A 79 17.13 14.80 -5.26
C ILE A 79 17.02 13.68 -4.24
N LEU A 80 16.25 13.90 -3.16
CA LEU A 80 15.93 12.89 -2.17
C LEU A 80 15.12 11.76 -2.80
N ILE A 81 14.04 12.09 -3.53
CA ILE A 81 13.18 11.10 -4.19
C ILE A 81 13.97 10.27 -5.19
N ALA A 82 14.84 10.87 -6.00
CA ALA A 82 15.70 10.13 -6.93
C ALA A 82 16.63 9.13 -6.22
N GLN A 83 17.13 9.46 -5.03
CA GLN A 83 17.95 8.53 -4.23
C GLN A 83 17.13 7.39 -3.63
N VAL A 84 15.92 7.68 -3.13
CA VAL A 84 14.96 6.66 -2.67
C VAL A 84 14.61 5.70 -3.81
N LEU A 85 14.27 6.23 -4.99
CA LEU A 85 14.03 5.44 -6.19
C LEU A 85 15.27 4.66 -6.63
N GLY A 86 16.45 5.25 -6.51
CA GLY A 86 17.72 4.54 -6.72
C GLY A 86 17.87 3.32 -5.80
N GLN A 87 17.40 3.40 -4.56
CA GLN A 87 17.39 2.27 -3.64
C GLN A 87 16.37 1.20 -4.05
N LEU A 88 15.18 1.59 -4.52
CA LEU A 88 14.19 0.65 -5.09
C LEU A 88 14.71 -0.03 -6.37
N ARG A 89 15.42 0.71 -7.23
CA ARG A 89 16.02 0.16 -8.45
C ARG A 89 17.08 -0.89 -8.16
N LYS A 90 17.85 -0.76 -7.07
CA LYS A 90 18.81 -1.78 -6.63
C LYS A 90 18.16 -3.11 -6.23
N ILE A 91 16.93 -3.07 -5.73
CA ILE A 91 16.20 -4.27 -5.30
C ILE A 91 15.25 -4.82 -6.37
N GLY A 92 15.29 -4.26 -7.58
CA GLY A 92 14.65 -4.78 -8.78
C GLY A 92 13.51 -3.94 -9.36
N TYR A 93 13.21 -2.75 -8.81
CA TYR A 93 12.19 -1.89 -9.41
C TYR A 93 12.70 -1.26 -10.71
N VAL A 94 11.96 -1.46 -11.81
CA VAL A 94 12.27 -0.88 -13.12
C VAL A 94 10.99 -0.27 -13.67
N GLY A 95 10.70 0.96 -13.26
CA GLY A 95 9.50 1.71 -13.66
C GLY A 95 9.72 3.21 -13.57
N PRO A 96 8.66 4.01 -13.81
CA PRO A 96 8.73 5.46 -13.74
C PRO A 96 8.98 5.96 -12.31
N ASP A 97 9.33 7.24 -12.21
CA ASP A 97 9.54 7.90 -10.92
C ASP A 97 8.20 8.16 -10.22
N PHE A 98 8.22 8.24 -8.89
CA PHE A 98 7.01 8.40 -8.09
C PHE A 98 6.44 9.81 -8.12
N GLY A 99 5.13 9.90 -7.91
CA GLY A 99 4.38 11.14 -7.80
C GLY A 99 4.43 11.73 -6.41
N HIS A 100 3.69 12.83 -6.23
CA HIS A 100 3.45 13.40 -4.91
C HIS A 100 2.36 12.57 -4.23
N GLY A 101 2.67 12.01 -3.05
CA GLY A 101 1.66 11.37 -2.22
C GLY A 101 0.71 12.39 -1.60
N ASP A 102 -0.37 11.89 -1.00
CA ASP A 102 -1.39 12.75 -0.39
C ASP A 102 -0.81 13.60 0.75
N LEU A 103 -1.19 14.87 0.80
CA LEU A 103 -0.72 15.81 1.83
C LEU A 103 -1.24 15.44 3.23
N GLY A 104 -2.39 14.76 3.31
CA GLY A 104 -2.99 14.31 4.55
C GLY A 104 -2.24 13.17 5.23
N LEU A 105 -1.38 12.45 4.48
CA LEU A 105 -0.60 11.32 4.98
C LEU A 105 0.85 11.69 5.34
N GLN A 106 1.28 12.92 5.10
CA GLN A 106 2.63 13.39 5.41
C GLN A 106 2.79 13.63 6.92
N ASP A 107 3.92 13.21 7.50
CA ASP A 107 4.22 13.37 8.92
C ASP A 107 5.64 13.93 9.16
N ASP A 108 5.95 14.24 10.41
CA ASP A 108 7.27 14.72 10.83
C ASP A 108 8.35 13.63 10.77
N LYS A 109 7.98 12.33 10.70
CA LYS A 109 8.94 11.21 10.65
C LYS A 109 8.79 10.29 9.46
N LEU A 110 7.84 10.55 8.57
CA LEU A 110 7.68 9.81 7.34
C LEU A 110 7.18 10.74 6.24
N ILE A 111 7.52 10.41 5.01
CA ILE A 111 6.85 10.97 3.84
C ILE A 111 6.13 9.84 3.11
N VAL A 112 5.08 10.21 2.40
CA VAL A 112 4.32 9.31 1.53
C VAL A 112 4.47 9.76 0.09
N LEU A 113 4.76 8.80 -0.78
CA LEU A 113 4.85 8.99 -2.22
C LEU A 113 3.83 8.09 -2.91
N GLU A 114 3.16 8.64 -3.91
CA GLU A 114 2.24 7.88 -4.76
C GLU A 114 3.04 7.07 -5.78
N ALA A 115 2.90 5.75 -5.77
CA ALA A 115 3.54 4.90 -6.75
C ALA A 115 2.71 4.81 -8.04
N PRO A 116 3.35 4.77 -9.23
CA PRO A 116 2.67 4.53 -10.49
C PRO A 116 2.12 3.10 -10.57
N GLU A 117 1.13 2.85 -11.42
CA GLU A 117 0.53 1.52 -11.59
C GLU A 117 1.56 0.43 -11.96
N GLU A 118 2.62 0.77 -12.72
CA GLU A 118 3.69 -0.18 -13.02
C GLU A 118 4.45 -0.68 -11.78
N PHE A 119 4.38 0.05 -10.66
CA PHE A 119 4.96 -0.39 -9.39
C PHE A 119 4.21 -1.59 -8.80
N ASN A 120 2.93 -1.78 -9.13
CA ASN A 120 2.09 -2.86 -8.58
C ASN A 120 2.68 -4.24 -8.88
N ALA A 121 3.21 -4.45 -10.09
CA ALA A 121 3.87 -5.71 -10.47
C ALA A 121 5.15 -5.97 -9.64
N PHE A 122 5.91 -4.92 -9.33
CA PHE A 122 7.09 -5.02 -8.47
C PHE A 122 6.69 -5.28 -7.01
N ALA A 123 5.70 -4.56 -6.50
CA ALA A 123 5.15 -4.78 -5.16
C ALA A 123 4.64 -6.21 -5.00
N ALA A 124 3.88 -6.73 -5.97
CA ALA A 124 3.38 -8.10 -5.96
C ALA A 124 4.51 -9.14 -5.91
N SER A 125 5.62 -8.89 -6.63
CA SER A 125 6.84 -9.71 -6.57
C SER A 125 7.50 -9.71 -5.17
N LYS A 126 7.26 -8.67 -4.36
CA LYS A 126 7.72 -8.57 -2.96
C LYS A 126 6.72 -9.14 -1.95
N GLY A 127 5.56 -9.64 -2.41
CA GLY A 127 4.53 -10.24 -1.57
C GLY A 127 3.32 -9.33 -1.32
N TRP A 128 3.22 -8.19 -2.01
CA TRP A 128 2.01 -7.35 -1.95
C TRP A 128 0.84 -8.07 -2.61
N LYS A 129 -0.32 -7.96 -1.96
CA LYS A 129 -1.59 -8.48 -2.46
C LYS A 129 -2.48 -7.29 -2.73
N ASN A 130 -3.01 -7.21 -3.95
CA ASN A 130 -3.96 -6.20 -4.31
C ASN A 130 -5.31 -6.55 -3.67
N LEU A 131 -5.63 -6.01 -2.50
CA LEU A 131 -6.91 -6.31 -1.85
C LEU A 131 -8.08 -5.72 -2.65
N ALA A 132 -7.86 -4.67 -3.43
CA ALA A 132 -8.90 -4.09 -4.28
C ALA A 132 -9.40 -5.06 -5.37
N ASP A 133 -8.55 -5.98 -5.82
CA ASP A 133 -8.93 -7.04 -6.76
C ASP A 133 -9.87 -8.05 -6.06
N GLU A 134 -9.58 -8.41 -4.80
CA GLU A 134 -10.43 -9.30 -4.00
C GLU A 134 -11.83 -8.70 -3.75
N PHE A 135 -11.93 -7.38 -3.57
CA PHE A 135 -13.23 -6.70 -3.42
C PHE A 135 -13.97 -6.46 -4.74
N ALA A 136 -13.26 -6.42 -5.88
CA ALA A 136 -13.88 -6.29 -7.20
C ALA A 136 -14.56 -7.59 -7.67
N GLU A 137 -14.11 -8.75 -7.16
CA GLU A 137 -14.68 -10.06 -7.49
C GLU A 137 -15.93 -10.42 -6.66
N GLU A 138 -16.35 -9.57 -5.71
CA GLU A 138 -17.62 -9.69 -4.94
C GLU A 138 -18.75 -8.76 -5.43
N ASP A 139 -18.59 -8.08 -6.56
CA ASP A 139 -19.72 -7.60 -7.37
C ASP A 139 -20.13 -8.73 -8.34
N ASP A 140 -20.59 -9.84 -7.77
CA ASP A 140 -21.38 -10.83 -8.50
C ASP A 140 -22.81 -10.27 -8.63
N PRO A 141 -23.27 -9.84 -9.82
CA PRO A 141 -24.68 -9.58 -10.03
C PRO A 141 -25.45 -10.90 -10.17
N GLU A 142 -25.49 -11.75 -9.15
CA GLU A 142 -26.54 -12.76 -8.99
C GLU A 142 -27.85 -12.10 -8.49
N ILE A 143 -28.24 -10.99 -9.12
CA ILE A 143 -29.66 -10.80 -9.40
C ILE A 143 -29.87 -11.40 -10.77
N GLY A 144 -30.28 -12.68 -10.70
CA GLY A 144 -30.43 -13.57 -11.83
C GLY A 144 -31.15 -12.96 -13.02
N ASP A 145 -30.79 -13.53 -14.17
CA ASP A 145 -31.55 -13.58 -15.40
C ASP A 145 -33.00 -14.05 -15.14
N ASP A 146 -33.85 -13.18 -14.58
CA ASP A 146 -35.29 -13.29 -14.76
C ASP A 146 -35.60 -12.63 -16.10
N ASN A 147 -35.40 -13.44 -17.14
CA ASN A 147 -36.32 -13.54 -18.25
C ASN A 147 -37.09 -12.24 -18.54
N GLY A 148 -36.49 -11.38 -19.36
CA GLY A 148 -37.17 -10.32 -20.09
C GLY A 148 -38.22 -10.84 -21.09
N GLN A 149 -39.02 -11.85 -20.70
CA GLN A 149 -40.28 -12.16 -21.32
C GLN A 149 -41.23 -11.02 -20.97
N ALA A 150 -41.27 -10.03 -21.86
CA ALA A 150 -42.36 -9.07 -21.91
C ALA A 150 -43.68 -9.78 -21.60
N PRO A 151 -44.54 -9.28 -20.68
CA PRO A 151 -45.90 -9.77 -20.59
C PRO A 151 -46.56 -9.43 -21.92
N SER A 152 -46.54 -10.40 -22.84
CA SER A 152 -47.18 -10.31 -24.14
C SER A 152 -48.60 -9.84 -23.88
N SER A 153 -48.92 -8.66 -24.42
CA SER A 153 -50.17 -7.91 -24.31
C SER A 153 -51.41 -8.69 -24.77
N SER A 154 -51.27 -9.98 -25.09
CA SER A 154 -52.29 -10.90 -25.57
C SER A 154 -53.23 -11.44 -24.48
N LYS A 155 -52.95 -11.22 -23.18
CA LYS A 155 -53.84 -11.67 -22.09
C LYS A 155 -54.82 -10.61 -21.58
N LEU A 156 -54.54 -9.33 -21.86
CA LEU A 156 -55.39 -8.21 -21.46
C LEU A 156 -56.53 -7.93 -22.48
N ASP A 157 -56.37 -8.40 -23.72
CA ASP A 157 -57.38 -8.26 -24.79
C ASP A 157 -58.49 -9.31 -24.69
N ALA A 158 -58.17 -10.52 -24.20
CA ALA A 158 -59.14 -11.61 -24.03
C ALA A 158 -60.17 -11.38 -22.90
N LEU A 159 -59.91 -10.45 -21.96
CA LEU A 159 -60.79 -10.18 -20.83
C LEU A 159 -61.82 -9.06 -21.10
N LYS A 160 -61.57 -8.20 -22.11
CA LYS A 160 -62.47 -7.08 -22.45
C LYS A 160 -63.64 -7.49 -23.36
N ASN A 161 -63.51 -8.59 -24.09
CA ASN A 161 -64.59 -9.12 -24.94
C ASN A 161 -65.58 -10.06 -24.22
N LYS A 162 -65.37 -10.36 -22.93
CA LYS A 162 -66.27 -11.25 -22.17
C LYS A 162 -67.31 -10.54 -21.30
N PHE A 163 -67.27 -9.21 -21.25
CA PHE A 163 -68.22 -8.38 -20.49
C PHE A 163 -69.01 -7.40 -21.38
N LYS A 164 -69.08 -7.68 -22.69
CA LYS A 164 -69.99 -6.97 -23.59
C LYS A 164 -71.15 -7.88 -23.97
N THR A 165 -72.16 -7.89 -23.11
CA THR A 165 -73.56 -8.13 -23.44
C THR A 165 -74.39 -7.27 -22.50
#